data_AF-A0A7W1UWY8-F1
#
_entry.id   AF-A0A7W1UWY8-F1
#
_cell.length_a   1.000
_cell.length_b   1.000
_cell.length_c   1.000
_cell.angle_alpha   90.00
_cell.angle_beta   90.00
_cell.angle_gamma   90.00
#
_symmetry.space_group_name_H-M   'P 1'
#
loop_
_entity.id
_entity.type
_entity.pdbx_description
1 polymer ?
#
loop_
_entity_poly.entity_id
_entity_poly.type
_entity_poly.pdbx_seq_one_letter_code
_entity_poly.pdbx_strand_id
1 'polypeptide(L)'
;MGDVVVLLPGILGSVLTRDGKEVWAPSPGAIGRALWTLGRSVKSLQLDDDPWETDDLGDGVVATRVMPDIHIVPGLWGIDGYSGISRMVTERFDVVAGQTFVEFPYDWRRDNRVAARHLRRLADEKLHAQRRVNPDAKLVLIGHSMGGLVARYFLECLDGWRDTRMLITFGTPYRGSINAVDFLVNGFVKKVGPLKVADLSGLLRSMTSVYQLLPVYPCVDLGDGYQRVAETGDRLPGVDPARAA
;
A
#
# COMPACT_ATOMS: atom_id res chain seq x y z
N MET A 1 13.00 17.66 20.65
CA MET A 1 12.43 16.39 21.19
C MET A 1 10.93 16.36 20.98
N GLY A 2 10.48 15.61 19.98
CA GLY A 2 9.11 15.67 19.47
C GLY A 2 8.36 14.35 19.54
N ASP A 3 7.22 14.35 18.86
CA ASP A 3 6.39 13.19 18.55
C ASP A 3 7.12 12.18 17.64
N VAL A 4 6.54 10.99 17.46
CA VAL A 4 6.99 10.01 16.47
C VAL A 4 6.19 10.19 15.18
N VAL A 5 6.87 10.53 14.10
CA VAL A 5 6.29 10.65 12.76
C VAL A 5 6.38 9.31 12.04
N VAL A 6 5.24 8.81 11.53
CA VAL A 6 5.17 7.53 10.80
C VAL A 6 4.68 7.77 9.38
N LEU A 7 5.45 7.34 8.38
CA LEU A 7 5.09 7.41 6.96
C LEU A 7 4.52 6.09 6.47
N LEU A 8 3.27 6.10 6.02
CA LEU A 8 2.55 4.94 5.50
C LEU A 8 2.39 5.07 3.98
N PRO A 9 2.98 4.17 3.18
CA PRO A 9 2.83 4.20 1.73
C PRO A 9 1.45 3.74 1.28
N GLY A 10 1.13 3.99 0.01
CA GLY A 10 -0.02 3.43 -0.69
C GLY A 10 0.22 2.02 -1.23
N ILE A 11 -0.77 1.52 -1.98
CA ILE A 11 -0.67 0.25 -2.70
C ILE A 11 0.57 0.22 -3.58
N LEU A 12 1.27 -0.93 -3.62
CA LEU A 12 2.56 -1.12 -4.31
C LEU A 12 3.74 -0.31 -3.75
N GLY A 13 3.53 0.48 -2.69
CA GLY A 13 4.50 1.44 -2.16
C GLY A 13 5.49 0.87 -1.16
N SER A 14 5.53 -0.45 -0.96
CA SER A 14 6.56 -1.14 -0.17
C SER A 14 7.26 -2.18 -1.02
N VAL A 15 8.56 -2.37 -0.78
CA VAL A 15 9.34 -3.46 -1.34
C VAL A 15 8.95 -4.76 -0.67
N LEU A 16 8.60 -5.77 -1.47
CA LEU A 16 8.29 -7.11 -0.99
C LEU A 16 9.42 -8.08 -1.33
N THR A 17 9.81 -8.88 -0.34
CA THR A 17 10.65 -10.07 -0.51
C THR A 17 9.77 -11.32 -0.37
N ARG A 18 10.20 -12.44 -0.96
CA ARG A 18 9.68 -13.78 -0.70
C ARG A 18 10.85 -14.69 -0.35
N ASP A 19 10.82 -15.33 0.81
CA ASP A 19 11.91 -16.19 1.30
C ASP A 19 13.28 -15.50 1.23
N GLY A 20 13.31 -14.21 1.60
CA GLY A 20 14.50 -13.36 1.59
C GLY A 20 14.93 -12.83 0.21
N LYS A 21 14.25 -13.18 -0.89
CA LYS A 21 14.54 -12.67 -2.23
C LYS A 21 13.58 -11.55 -2.62
N GLU A 22 14.09 -10.44 -3.13
CA GLU A 22 13.24 -9.34 -3.61
C GLU A 22 12.39 -9.79 -4.81
N VAL A 23 11.06 -9.68 -4.66
CA VAL A 23 10.07 -10.06 -5.69
C VAL A 23 9.30 -8.85 -6.21
N TRP A 24 9.27 -7.76 -5.44
CA TRP A 24 8.79 -6.44 -5.84
C TRP A 24 9.72 -5.36 -5.29
N ALA A 25 10.73 -4.97 -6.07
CA ALA A 25 11.74 -3.99 -5.64
C ALA A 25 12.27 -3.18 -6.83
N PRO A 26 12.79 -1.95 -6.59
CA PRO A 26 13.58 -1.26 -7.59
C PRO A 26 14.93 -1.96 -7.76
N SER A 27 15.35 -2.20 -8.99
CA SER A 27 16.68 -2.74 -9.29
C SER A 27 17.67 -1.61 -9.63
N PRO A 28 18.69 -1.32 -8.81
CA PRO A 28 19.81 -0.50 -9.23
C PRO A 28 20.67 -1.31 -10.21
N GLY A 29 20.85 -0.83 -11.45
CA GLY A 29 21.90 -1.33 -12.35
C GLY A 29 21.51 -2.30 -13.47
N ALA A 30 20.25 -2.38 -13.91
CA ALA A 30 19.93 -3.16 -15.11
C ALA A 30 18.80 -2.56 -15.96
N ILE A 31 19.18 -1.62 -16.84
CA ILE A 31 18.35 -1.09 -17.94
C ILE A 31 17.81 -2.19 -18.88
N GLY A 32 18.21 -3.47 -18.75
CA GLY A 32 17.74 -4.56 -19.64
C GLY A 32 17.01 -5.74 -19.00
N ARG A 33 17.12 -6.00 -17.68
CA ARG A 33 16.77 -7.33 -17.11
C ARG A 33 15.56 -7.36 -16.18
N ALA A 34 15.23 -6.23 -15.52
CA ALA A 34 14.14 -6.16 -14.54
C ALA A 34 12.73 -6.22 -15.15
N LEU A 35 12.57 -5.70 -16.39
CA LEU A 35 11.31 -5.82 -17.13
C LEU A 35 10.97 -7.29 -17.47
N TRP A 36 11.96 -8.19 -17.48
CA TRP A 36 11.79 -9.62 -17.75
C TRP A 36 11.56 -10.48 -16.51
N THR A 37 12.10 -10.10 -15.34
CA THR A 37 11.90 -10.85 -14.09
C THR A 37 10.59 -10.54 -13.39
N LEU A 38 10.02 -9.33 -13.59
CA LEU A 38 8.70 -8.97 -13.06
C LEU A 38 7.58 -9.92 -13.54
N GLY A 39 7.60 -10.37 -14.81
CA GLY A 39 6.56 -11.25 -15.34
C GLY A 39 6.45 -12.63 -14.65
N ARG A 40 7.58 -13.23 -14.22
CA ARG A 40 7.58 -14.48 -13.44
C ARG A 40 7.46 -14.25 -11.92
N SER A 41 8.02 -13.16 -11.42
CA SER A 41 8.01 -12.78 -9.99
C SER A 41 6.64 -12.29 -9.50
N VAL A 42 5.84 -11.68 -10.38
CA VAL A 42 4.51 -11.16 -10.04
C VAL A 42 3.50 -12.28 -9.79
N LYS A 43 3.59 -13.40 -10.52
CA LYS A 43 2.73 -14.56 -10.27
C LYS A 43 2.94 -15.12 -8.86
N SER A 44 4.19 -15.13 -8.37
CA SER A 44 4.48 -15.60 -7.01
C SER A 44 3.97 -14.67 -5.91
N LEU A 45 3.42 -13.50 -6.25
CA LEU A 45 2.79 -12.59 -5.29
C LEU A 45 1.26 -12.76 -5.24
N GLN A 46 0.65 -13.56 -6.12
CA GLN A 46 -0.79 -13.79 -6.09
C GLN A 46 -1.21 -14.41 -4.75
N LEU A 47 -2.31 -13.92 -4.19
CA LEU A 47 -2.91 -14.47 -2.98
C LEU A 47 -3.93 -15.55 -3.37
N ASP A 48 -3.82 -16.72 -2.76
CA ASP A 48 -4.83 -17.78 -2.87
C ASP A 48 -6.00 -17.50 -1.91
N ASP A 49 -5.68 -17.13 -0.67
CA ASP A 49 -6.63 -16.71 0.37
C ASP A 49 -5.99 -15.60 1.24
N ASP A 50 -6.82 -14.84 1.94
CA ASP A 50 -6.39 -13.74 2.80
C ASP A 50 -7.33 -13.55 4.01
N PRO A 51 -7.28 -14.47 4.99
CA PRO A 51 -8.01 -14.30 6.24
C PRO A 51 -7.48 -13.07 7.00
N TRP A 52 -8.39 -12.12 7.25
CA TRP A 52 -8.03 -10.83 7.85
C TRP A 52 -7.65 -10.95 9.32
N GLU A 53 -8.01 -12.04 9.99
CA GLU A 53 -7.66 -12.35 11.39
C GLU A 53 -6.20 -12.83 11.52
N THR A 54 -5.61 -13.32 10.43
CA THR A 54 -4.27 -13.87 10.42
C THR A 54 -3.26 -12.80 10.03
N ASP A 55 -2.27 -12.60 10.88
CA ASP A 55 -1.22 -11.61 10.64
C ASP A 55 -0.20 -12.06 9.58
N ASP A 56 0.21 -13.32 9.61
CA ASP A 56 1.18 -13.90 8.68
C ASP A 56 0.55 -15.08 7.92
N LEU A 57 0.52 -15.02 6.58
CA LEU A 57 0.00 -16.11 5.74
C LEU A 57 0.94 -17.31 5.70
N GLY A 58 2.20 -17.16 6.10
CA GLY A 58 3.23 -18.18 5.89
C GLY A 58 3.60 -18.38 4.42
N ASP A 59 3.26 -17.42 3.53
CA ASP A 59 3.59 -17.46 2.09
C ASP A 59 5.04 -17.03 1.79
N GLY A 60 5.80 -16.70 2.84
CA GLY A 60 7.19 -16.27 2.80
C GLY A 60 7.36 -14.80 2.41
N VAL A 61 6.27 -14.06 2.20
CA VAL A 61 6.33 -12.67 1.73
C VAL A 61 6.43 -11.68 2.88
N VAL A 62 7.40 -10.77 2.80
CA VAL A 62 7.64 -9.75 3.82
C VAL A 62 7.86 -8.38 3.18
N ALA A 63 7.21 -7.36 3.72
CA ALA A 63 7.48 -5.97 3.38
C ALA A 63 8.71 -5.46 4.15
N THR A 64 9.74 -5.02 3.43
CA THR A 64 11.06 -4.75 4.04
C THR A 64 11.41 -3.27 4.15
N ARG A 65 10.95 -2.47 3.18
CA ARG A 65 11.18 -1.02 3.15
C ARG A 65 10.13 -0.33 2.31
N VAL A 66 9.92 0.96 2.54
CA VAL A 66 9.08 1.77 1.66
C VAL A 66 9.80 1.95 0.31
N MET A 67 9.03 2.05 -0.77
CA MET A 67 9.55 2.14 -2.13
C MET A 67 10.42 3.41 -2.29
N PRO A 68 11.72 3.29 -2.58
CA PRO A 68 12.55 4.47 -2.85
C PRO A 68 12.22 5.07 -4.22
N ASP A 69 12.68 6.29 -4.46
CA ASP A 69 12.58 6.92 -5.77
C ASP A 69 13.33 6.10 -6.82
N ILE A 70 12.71 5.90 -7.99
CA ILE A 70 13.31 5.16 -9.10
C ILE A 70 13.61 6.13 -10.23
N HIS A 71 14.87 6.50 -10.39
CA HIS A 71 15.34 7.28 -11.53
C HIS A 71 15.80 6.33 -12.64
N ILE A 72 15.01 6.19 -13.71
CA ILE A 72 15.40 5.44 -14.91
C ILE A 72 15.72 6.47 -16.00
N VAL A 73 17.00 6.85 -16.15
CA VAL A 73 17.52 7.78 -17.18
C VAL A 73 16.76 9.13 -17.27
N PRO A 74 17.43 10.27 -17.01
CA PRO A 74 16.79 11.59 -17.11
C PRO A 74 16.03 11.77 -18.44
N GLY A 75 14.71 11.99 -18.35
CA GLY A 75 13.84 12.24 -19.51
C GLY A 75 13.07 11.04 -20.09
N LEU A 76 13.28 9.81 -19.62
CA LEU A 76 12.60 8.61 -20.16
C LEU A 76 11.71 7.86 -19.14
N TRP A 77 12.04 7.86 -17.84
CA TRP A 77 11.15 7.34 -16.79
C TRP A 77 11.58 7.79 -15.38
N GLY A 78 10.60 8.20 -14.56
CA GLY A 78 10.75 8.31 -13.11
C GLY A 78 9.52 7.70 -12.44
N ILE A 79 9.72 6.93 -11.36
CA ILE A 79 8.66 6.70 -10.37
C ILE A 79 9.06 7.53 -9.17
N ASP A 80 8.29 8.58 -8.89
CA ASP A 80 8.39 9.34 -7.65
C ASP A 80 7.99 8.38 -6.53
N GLY A 81 9.00 7.86 -5.82
CA GLY A 81 8.82 6.99 -4.67
C GLY A 81 8.59 7.84 -3.42
N TYR A 82 9.07 7.35 -2.29
CA TYR A 82 8.91 8.05 -1.02
C TYR A 82 10.20 8.74 -0.55
N SER A 83 11.30 8.68 -1.31
CA SER A 83 12.58 9.25 -0.84
C SER A 83 12.52 10.77 -0.76
N GLY A 84 11.77 11.43 -1.65
CA GLY A 84 11.53 12.88 -1.57
C GLY A 84 10.82 13.31 -0.29
N ILE A 85 9.74 12.63 0.11
CA ILE A 85 8.99 12.96 1.33
C ILE A 85 9.79 12.61 2.58
N SER A 86 10.46 11.46 2.62
CA SER A 86 11.32 11.07 3.74
C SER A 86 12.44 12.08 3.96
N ARG A 87 13.13 12.49 2.88
CA ARG A 87 14.16 13.52 2.93
C ARG A 87 13.62 14.85 3.45
N MET A 88 12.50 15.31 2.87
CA MET A 88 11.86 16.57 3.27
C MET A 88 11.46 16.56 4.75
N VAL A 89 10.95 15.45 5.28
CA VAL A 89 10.63 15.33 6.70
C VAL A 89 11.91 15.39 7.55
N THR A 90 12.94 14.62 7.20
CA THR A 90 14.20 14.58 7.97
C THR A 90 15.03 15.85 7.89
N GLU A 91 14.93 16.64 6.82
CA GLU A 91 15.69 17.88 6.63
C GLU A 91 14.99 19.10 7.24
N ARG A 92 13.66 19.07 7.33
CA ARG A 92 12.86 20.23 7.76
C ARG A 92 12.38 20.15 9.21
N PHE A 93 12.37 18.98 9.81
CA PHE A 93 11.88 18.77 11.18
C PHE A 93 12.96 18.14 12.07
N ASP A 94 12.89 18.41 13.37
CA ASP A 94 13.76 17.81 14.41
C ASP A 94 13.35 16.35 14.67
N VAL A 95 13.68 15.47 13.72
CA VAL A 95 13.40 14.03 13.78
C VAL A 95 14.64 13.20 13.43
N VAL A 96 14.70 11.99 13.97
CA VAL A 96 15.78 11.04 13.76
C VAL A 96 15.21 9.80 13.08
N ALA A 97 15.74 9.48 11.90
CA ALA A 97 15.31 8.31 11.13
C ALA A 97 15.49 7.01 11.95
N GLY A 98 14.46 6.15 11.92
CA GLY A 98 14.39 4.91 12.71
C GLY A 98 14.01 5.09 14.17
N GLN A 99 13.97 6.33 14.68
CA GLN A 99 13.59 6.64 16.07
C GLN A 99 12.30 7.47 16.12
N THR A 100 12.37 8.75 15.75
CA THR A 100 11.23 9.68 15.75
C THR A 100 10.69 9.99 14.37
N PHE A 101 11.35 9.51 13.31
CA PHE A 101 10.76 9.36 11.98
C PHE A 101 10.90 7.91 11.52
N VAL A 102 9.78 7.26 11.24
CA VAL A 102 9.73 5.83 10.91
C VAL A 102 8.94 5.63 9.64
N GLU A 103 9.53 4.95 8.67
CA GLU A 103 8.83 4.43 7.50
C GLU A 103 8.13 3.12 7.87
N PHE A 104 6.88 2.97 7.45
CA PHE A 104 6.06 1.80 7.77
C PHE A 104 5.79 0.97 6.51
N PRO A 105 6.73 0.11 6.09
CA PRO A 105 6.45 -0.84 5.03
C PRO A 105 5.43 -1.88 5.50
N TYR A 106 4.49 -2.22 4.63
CA TYR A 106 3.51 -3.27 4.88
C TYR A 106 3.18 -4.04 3.60
N ASP A 107 2.66 -5.26 3.76
CA ASP A 107 2.23 -6.07 2.64
C ASP A 107 0.94 -5.51 2.04
N TRP A 108 1.11 -4.72 0.98
CA TRP A 108 0.03 -4.02 0.28
C TRP A 108 -0.92 -4.96 -0.48
N ARG A 109 -0.70 -6.28 -0.48
CA ARG A 109 -1.61 -7.28 -1.07
C ARG A 109 -2.77 -7.63 -0.15
N ARG A 110 -2.48 -7.62 1.16
CA ARG A 110 -3.33 -8.11 2.23
C ARG A 110 -4.45 -7.13 2.58
N ASP A 111 -5.43 -7.62 3.33
CA ASP A 111 -6.42 -6.81 4.01
C ASP A 111 -5.77 -5.69 4.85
N ASN A 112 -6.24 -4.44 4.67
CA ASN A 112 -5.72 -3.26 5.36
C ASN A 112 -5.77 -3.37 6.89
N ARG A 113 -6.67 -4.21 7.45
CA ARG A 113 -6.76 -4.48 8.90
C ARG A 113 -5.52 -5.16 9.45
N VAL A 114 -4.86 -6.00 8.65
CA VAL A 114 -3.59 -6.65 9.02
C VAL A 114 -2.51 -5.59 9.19
N ALA A 115 -2.36 -4.72 8.20
CA ALA A 115 -1.41 -3.60 8.25
C ALA A 115 -1.72 -2.65 9.43
N ALA A 116 -2.99 -2.42 9.76
CA ALA A 116 -3.36 -1.57 10.90
C ALA A 116 -2.98 -2.19 12.25
N ARG A 117 -3.09 -3.52 12.41
CA ARG A 117 -2.59 -4.21 13.62
C ARG A 117 -1.07 -4.15 13.72
N HIS A 118 -0.36 -4.29 12.61
CA HIS A 118 1.09 -4.07 12.58
C HIS A 118 1.47 -2.63 12.93
N LEU A 119 0.71 -1.65 12.46
CA LEU A 119 0.90 -0.24 12.82
C LEU A 119 0.70 -0.04 14.33
N ARG A 120 -0.30 -0.67 14.95
CA ARG A 120 -0.49 -0.62 16.41
C ARG A 120 0.73 -1.15 17.16
N ARG A 121 1.32 -2.28 16.74
CA ARG A 121 2.54 -2.81 17.39
C ARG A 121 3.72 -1.86 17.25
N LEU A 122 3.93 -1.32 16.04
CA LEU A 122 5.00 -0.34 15.81
C LEU A 122 4.79 0.93 16.63
N ALA A 123 3.55 1.43 16.69
CA ALA A 123 3.18 2.58 17.50
C ALA A 123 3.51 2.36 18.98
N ASP A 124 3.09 1.23 19.55
CA ASP A 124 3.34 0.91 20.95
C ASP A 124 4.85 0.84 21.25
N GLU A 125 5.64 0.19 20.38
CA GLU A 125 7.10 0.11 20.50
C GLU A 125 7.75 1.51 20.47
N LYS A 126 7.45 2.31 19.45
CA LYS A 126 8.09 3.61 19.24
C LYS A 126 7.68 4.63 20.29
N LEU A 127 6.40 4.67 20.67
CA LEU A 127 5.94 5.55 21.74
C LEU A 127 6.48 5.15 23.08
N HIS A 128 6.57 3.85 23.39
CA HIS A 128 7.17 3.41 24.65
C HIS A 128 8.62 3.89 24.77
N ALA A 129 9.41 3.72 23.71
CA ALA A 129 10.78 4.23 23.67
C ALA A 129 10.83 5.77 23.79
N GLN A 130 10.01 6.48 23.03
CA GLN A 130 10.03 7.94 22.99
C GLN A 130 9.53 8.58 24.30
N ARG A 131 8.56 7.95 24.98
CA ARG A 131 8.01 8.45 26.26
C ARG A 131 8.97 8.38 27.43
N ARG A 132 10.05 7.61 27.32
CA ARG A 132 11.17 7.65 28.28
C ARG A 132 11.91 8.98 28.26
N VAL A 133 11.84 9.70 27.14
CA VAL A 133 12.53 10.96 26.90
C VAL A 133 11.53 12.14 26.93
N ASN A 134 10.34 11.94 26.35
CA ASN A 134 9.25 12.90 26.34
C ASN A 134 7.93 12.22 26.73
N PRO A 135 7.49 12.30 28.01
CA PRO A 135 6.28 11.61 28.49
C PRO A 135 4.99 11.94 27.70
N ASP A 136 4.93 13.12 27.08
CA ASP A 136 3.77 13.59 26.30
C ASP A 136 3.84 13.25 24.81
N ALA A 137 4.83 12.44 24.39
CA ALA A 137 4.99 12.06 22.99
C ALA A 137 3.76 11.30 22.45
N LYS A 138 3.36 11.70 21.25
CA LYS A 138 2.28 11.10 20.44
C LYS A 138 2.77 10.73 19.05
N LEU A 139 1.89 10.12 18.26
CA LEU A 139 2.14 9.85 16.83
C LEU A 139 1.71 11.04 15.97
N VAL A 140 2.44 11.24 14.88
CA VAL A 140 2.00 12.00 13.70
C VAL A 140 2.01 11.04 12.53
N LEU A 141 0.84 10.72 11.98
CA LEU A 141 0.72 9.76 10.88
C LEU A 141 0.67 10.50 9.55
N ILE A 142 1.45 10.04 8.58
CA ILE A 142 1.44 10.54 7.20
C ILE A 142 1.03 9.38 6.29
N GLY A 143 -0.23 9.36 5.86
CA GLY A 143 -0.77 8.33 4.98
C GLY A 143 -0.84 8.79 3.53
N HIS A 144 -0.17 8.09 2.62
CA HIS A 144 -0.36 8.27 1.18
C HIS A 144 -1.32 7.21 0.64
N SER A 145 -2.30 7.63 -0.16
CA SER A 145 -3.25 6.74 -0.83
C SER A 145 -3.86 5.73 0.16
N MET A 146 -3.75 4.43 -0.10
CA MET A 146 -4.23 3.34 0.76
C MET A 146 -3.63 3.35 2.18
N GLY A 147 -2.43 3.88 2.38
CA GLY A 147 -1.83 4.02 3.72
C GLY A 147 -2.65 4.92 4.66
N GLY A 148 -3.44 5.85 4.10
CA GLY A 148 -4.40 6.62 4.89
C GLY A 148 -5.60 5.79 5.37
N LEU A 149 -6.01 4.77 4.63
CA LEU A 149 -7.07 3.84 5.07
C LEU A 149 -6.56 2.93 6.21
N VAL A 150 -5.33 2.44 6.10
CA VAL A 150 -4.63 1.72 7.18
C VAL A 150 -4.58 2.58 8.45
N ALA A 151 -4.15 3.84 8.32
CA ALA A 151 -4.09 4.77 9.43
C ALA A 151 -5.48 5.03 10.05
N ARG A 152 -6.52 5.23 9.23
CA ARG A 152 -7.90 5.41 9.71
C ARG A 152 -8.38 4.21 10.52
N TYR A 153 -8.18 2.99 10.03
CA TYR A 153 -8.59 1.79 10.75
C TYR A 153 -7.86 1.67 12.10
N PHE A 154 -6.55 1.93 12.13
CA PHE A 154 -5.80 1.98 13.38
C PHE A 154 -6.36 3.01 14.36
N LEU A 155 -6.65 4.22 13.89
CA LEU A 155 -7.17 5.29 14.74
C LEU A 155 -8.56 4.96 15.28
N GLU A 156 -9.47 4.50 14.43
CA GLU A 156 -10.90 4.42 14.74
C GLU A 156 -11.30 3.07 15.32
N CYS A 157 -10.64 1.99 14.91
CA CYS A 157 -11.03 0.62 15.27
C CYS A 157 -10.06 -0.03 16.26
N LEU A 158 -8.85 0.50 16.42
CA LEU A 158 -7.82 -0.06 17.31
C LEU A 158 -7.38 0.90 18.42
N ASP A 159 -8.21 1.90 18.74
CA ASP A 159 -7.95 2.93 19.76
C ASP A 159 -6.68 3.77 19.52
N GLY A 160 -6.13 3.78 18.30
CA GLY A 160 -4.93 4.53 17.96
C GLY A 160 -5.08 6.05 18.12
N TRP A 161 -6.33 6.53 18.13
CA TRP A 161 -6.66 7.95 18.34
C TRP A 161 -6.15 8.49 19.69
N ARG A 162 -6.05 7.65 20.72
CA ARG A 162 -5.61 8.08 22.07
C ARG A 162 -4.16 8.57 22.05
N ASP A 163 -3.34 7.89 21.27
CA ASP A 163 -1.90 8.09 21.18
C ASP A 163 -1.47 8.90 19.96
N THR A 164 -2.40 9.35 19.11
CA THR A 164 -2.09 10.10 17.89
C THR A 164 -2.46 11.58 18.04
N ARG A 165 -1.54 12.47 17.67
CA ARG A 165 -1.78 13.92 17.63
C ARG A 165 -2.50 14.34 16.36
N MET A 166 -2.08 13.80 15.21
CA MET A 166 -2.68 14.13 13.93
C MET A 166 -2.47 13.03 12.88
N LEU A 167 -3.38 13.01 11.91
CA LEU A 167 -3.26 12.25 10.66
C LEU A 167 -3.22 13.25 9.49
N ILE A 168 -2.20 13.14 8.65
CA ILE A 168 -2.04 13.86 7.39
C ILE A 168 -2.23 12.83 6.27
N THR A 169 -3.11 13.11 5.31
CA THR A 169 -3.34 12.20 4.18
C THR A 169 -3.15 12.86 2.83
N PHE A 170 -2.55 12.14 1.89
CA PHE A 170 -2.36 12.56 0.50
C PHE A 170 -3.05 11.57 -0.44
N GLY A 171 -4.11 12.02 -1.13
CA GLY A 171 -4.78 11.21 -2.14
C GLY A 171 -5.45 9.92 -1.61
N THR A 172 -5.82 9.88 -0.33
CA THR A 172 -6.46 8.71 0.28
C THR A 172 -7.88 8.51 -0.25
N PRO A 173 -8.19 7.34 -0.85
CA PRO A 173 -9.49 7.08 -1.45
C PRO A 173 -10.52 6.65 -0.39
N TYR A 174 -10.96 7.58 0.46
CA TYR A 174 -11.89 7.29 1.58
C TYR A 174 -13.21 6.61 1.15
N ARG A 175 -13.64 6.82 -0.09
CA ARG A 175 -14.86 6.22 -0.66
C ARG A 175 -14.57 5.22 -1.78
N GLY A 176 -13.32 4.77 -1.90
CA GLY A 176 -12.83 3.95 -3.00
C GLY A 176 -12.34 4.76 -4.20
N SER A 177 -11.88 4.03 -5.24
CA SER A 177 -11.27 4.58 -6.46
C SER A 177 -11.77 3.82 -7.68
N ILE A 178 -12.20 4.56 -8.71
CA ILE A 178 -12.58 3.99 -10.01
C ILE A 178 -11.44 3.22 -10.68
N ASN A 179 -10.17 3.53 -10.35
CA ASN A 179 -9.02 2.78 -10.85
C ASN A 179 -9.03 1.33 -10.36
N ALA A 180 -9.55 1.05 -9.15
CA ALA A 180 -9.68 -0.32 -8.68
C ALA A 180 -10.66 -1.13 -9.55
N VAL A 181 -11.76 -0.50 -9.98
CA VAL A 181 -12.71 -1.11 -10.92
C VAL A 181 -12.02 -1.39 -12.26
N ASP A 182 -11.31 -0.40 -12.80
CA ASP A 182 -10.57 -0.54 -14.06
C ASP A 182 -9.54 -1.68 -14.02
N PHE A 183 -8.77 -1.79 -12.93
CA PHE A 183 -7.79 -2.85 -12.75
C PHE A 183 -8.40 -4.25 -12.72
N LEU A 184 -9.56 -4.41 -12.07
CA LEU A 184 -10.24 -5.71 -12.01
C LEU A 184 -10.89 -6.06 -13.36
N VAL A 185 -11.61 -5.10 -13.94
CA VAL A 185 -12.41 -5.31 -15.16
C VAL A 185 -11.51 -5.42 -16.39
N ASN A 186 -10.70 -4.39 -16.64
CA ASN A 186 -9.91 -4.26 -17.86
C ASN A 186 -8.51 -4.87 -17.72
N GLY A 187 -8.09 -5.19 -16.50
CA GLY A 187 -6.74 -5.70 -16.22
C GLY A 187 -5.70 -4.59 -16.22
N PHE A 188 -4.46 -4.96 -15.90
CA PHE A 188 -3.33 -4.04 -15.87
C PHE A 188 -2.13 -4.60 -16.62
N VAL A 189 -2.02 -4.24 -17.90
CA VAL A 189 -0.93 -4.66 -18.77
C VAL A 189 -0.01 -3.48 -19.04
N LYS A 190 1.23 -3.56 -18.57
CA LYS A 190 2.28 -2.61 -18.97
C LYS A 190 2.80 -2.96 -20.36
N LYS A 191 2.73 -1.98 -21.26
CA LYS A 191 3.24 -2.06 -22.63
C LYS A 191 4.39 -1.07 -22.83
N VAL A 192 5.36 -1.43 -23.66
CA VAL A 192 6.38 -0.53 -24.19
C VAL A 192 6.30 -0.63 -25.71
N GLY A 193 5.74 0.41 -26.35
CA GLY A 193 5.35 0.34 -27.76
C GLY A 193 4.37 -0.82 -28.02
N PRO A 194 4.57 -1.64 -29.07
CA PRO A 194 3.70 -2.77 -29.38
C PRO A 194 3.90 -4.00 -28.45
N LEU A 195 4.95 -4.02 -27.64
CA LEU A 195 5.32 -5.17 -26.81
C LEU A 195 4.62 -5.13 -25.46
N LYS A 196 3.97 -6.25 -25.08
CA LYS A 196 3.49 -6.48 -23.72
C LYS A 196 4.68 -6.86 -22.84
N VAL A 197 4.97 -6.07 -21.82
CA VAL A 197 6.17 -6.22 -20.98
C VAL A 197 5.84 -6.87 -19.64
N ALA A 198 4.70 -6.54 -19.05
CA ALA A 198 4.19 -7.20 -17.85
C ALA A 198 2.67 -7.18 -17.82
N ASP A 199 2.08 -8.24 -17.26
CA ASP A 199 0.65 -8.32 -16.98
C ASP A 199 0.46 -8.56 -15.48
N LEU A 200 -0.04 -7.55 -14.78
CA LEU A 200 -0.32 -7.60 -13.35
C LEU A 200 -1.79 -7.94 -13.05
N SER A 201 -2.61 -8.20 -14.08
CA SER A 201 -4.06 -8.38 -13.90
C SER A 201 -4.39 -9.49 -12.92
N GLY A 202 -3.72 -10.65 -13.04
CA GLY A 202 -3.92 -11.76 -12.11
C GLY A 202 -3.50 -11.45 -10.68
N LEU A 203 -2.42 -10.67 -10.51
CA LEU A 203 -2.00 -10.20 -9.19
C LEU A 203 -3.05 -9.26 -8.58
N LEU A 204 -3.44 -8.21 -9.29
CA LEU A 204 -4.40 -7.23 -8.78
C LEU A 204 -5.76 -7.87 -8.46
N ARG A 205 -6.22 -8.82 -9.28
CA ARG A 205 -7.45 -9.58 -9.03
C ARG A 205 -7.36 -10.53 -7.84
N SER A 206 -6.17 -10.93 -7.42
CA SER A 206 -5.98 -11.77 -6.23
C SER A 206 -5.95 -10.96 -4.92
N MET A 207 -5.63 -9.66 -4.97
CA MET A 207 -5.36 -8.84 -3.79
C MET A 207 -6.62 -8.35 -3.09
N THR A 208 -6.77 -8.65 -1.80
CA THR A 208 -7.90 -8.15 -0.99
C THR A 208 -7.88 -6.63 -0.87
N SER A 209 -6.69 -6.05 -0.82
CA SER A 209 -6.52 -4.59 -0.78
C SER A 209 -7.11 -3.88 -2.00
N VAL A 210 -7.11 -4.50 -3.20
CA VAL A 210 -7.74 -3.91 -4.40
C VAL A 210 -9.26 -3.90 -4.25
N TYR A 211 -9.85 -4.98 -3.71
CA TYR A 211 -11.29 -5.01 -3.42
C TYR A 211 -11.67 -3.96 -2.36
N GLN A 212 -10.84 -3.75 -1.34
CA GLN A 212 -11.05 -2.70 -0.34
C GLN A 212 -10.89 -1.26 -0.89
N LEU A 213 -10.44 -1.11 -2.14
CA LEU A 213 -10.40 0.17 -2.85
C LEU A 213 -11.60 0.35 -3.79
N LEU A 214 -12.54 -0.59 -3.87
CA LEU A 214 -13.72 -0.45 -4.71
C LEU A 214 -14.59 0.72 -4.25
N PRO A 215 -15.16 1.52 -5.19
CA PRO A 215 -16.08 2.59 -4.85
C PRO A 215 -17.31 2.10 -4.08
N VAL A 216 -17.57 2.74 -2.93
CA VAL A 216 -18.78 2.49 -2.12
C VAL A 216 -19.97 3.35 -2.56
N TYR A 217 -19.88 3.96 -3.75
CA TYR A 217 -20.89 4.83 -4.35
C TYR A 217 -21.21 4.38 -5.77
N PRO A 218 -22.42 4.67 -6.30
CA PRO A 218 -22.77 4.29 -7.65
C PRO A 218 -21.82 4.91 -8.68
N CYS A 219 -21.14 4.08 -9.46
CA CYS A 219 -20.12 4.53 -10.41
C CYS A 219 -20.01 3.66 -11.67
N VAL A 220 -20.78 2.58 -11.77
CA VAL A 220 -20.80 1.67 -12.91
C VAL A 220 -22.18 1.75 -13.55
N ASP A 221 -22.23 1.95 -14.87
CA ASP A 221 -23.47 1.88 -15.64
C ASP A 221 -23.38 0.72 -16.63
N LEU A 222 -24.31 -0.22 -16.51
CA LEU A 222 -24.41 -1.42 -17.35
C LEU A 222 -25.65 -1.40 -18.26
N GLY A 223 -26.25 -0.21 -18.46
CA GLY A 223 -27.47 0.00 -19.25
C GLY A 223 -28.74 0.19 -18.42
N ASP A 224 -28.65 0.05 -17.09
CA ASP A 224 -29.76 0.16 -16.15
C ASP A 224 -29.59 1.35 -15.18
N GLY A 225 -28.68 2.28 -15.50
CA GLY A 225 -28.29 3.40 -14.64
C GLY A 225 -27.10 3.07 -13.74
N TYR A 226 -26.66 4.07 -12.96
CA TYR A 226 -25.48 3.91 -12.09
C TYR A 226 -25.77 3.02 -10.87
N GLN A 227 -24.90 2.02 -10.67
CA GLN A 227 -24.92 1.07 -9.57
C GLN A 227 -23.58 1.05 -8.83
N ARG A 228 -23.58 0.62 -7.56
CA ARG A 228 -22.33 0.30 -6.85
C ARG A 228 -21.72 -0.98 -7.40
N VAL A 229 -20.41 -1.11 -7.31
CA VAL A 229 -19.70 -2.32 -7.76
C VAL A 229 -20.21 -3.57 -7.05
N ALA A 230 -20.48 -3.48 -5.74
CA ALA A 230 -21.06 -4.58 -4.95
C ALA A 230 -22.46 -5.03 -5.44
N GLU A 231 -23.19 -4.15 -6.13
CA GLU A 231 -24.57 -4.39 -6.57
C GLU A 231 -24.65 -4.96 -8.00
N THR A 232 -23.51 -5.06 -8.71
CA THR A 232 -23.51 -5.54 -10.10
C THR A 232 -23.60 -7.06 -10.24
N GLY A 233 -23.50 -7.81 -9.14
CA GLY A 233 -23.41 -9.28 -9.18
C GLY A 233 -22.20 -9.74 -10.01
N ASP A 234 -22.40 -10.74 -10.85
CA ASP A 234 -21.41 -11.33 -11.76
C ASP A 234 -21.27 -10.60 -13.11
N ARG A 235 -21.98 -9.48 -13.31
CA ARG A 235 -22.01 -8.75 -14.59
C ARG A 235 -20.69 -8.06 -14.92
N LEU A 236 -19.83 -7.80 -13.93
CA LEU A 236 -18.52 -7.19 -14.13
C LEU A 236 -17.44 -8.26 -14.29
N PRO A 237 -16.79 -8.40 -15.46
CA PRO A 237 -15.80 -9.44 -15.67
C PRO A 237 -14.59 -9.22 -14.77
N GLY A 238 -14.02 -10.29 -14.22
CA GLY A 238 -12.81 -10.22 -13.39
C GLY A 238 -13.01 -9.65 -11.98
N VAL A 239 -14.23 -9.29 -11.59
CA VAL A 239 -14.62 -8.93 -10.22
C VAL A 239 -15.25 -10.14 -9.56
N ASP A 240 -14.73 -10.55 -8.40
CA ASP A 240 -15.37 -11.54 -7.53
C ASP A 240 -16.50 -10.86 -6.71
N PRO A 241 -17.78 -11.22 -6.90
CA PRO A 241 -18.90 -10.59 -6.20
C PRO A 241 -18.84 -10.77 -4.68
N ALA A 242 -18.32 -11.90 -4.18
CA ALA A 242 -18.24 -12.16 -2.75
C ALA A 242 -17.20 -11.26 -2.07
N ARG A 243 -16.14 -10.89 -2.79
CA ARG A 243 -15.10 -9.98 -2.31
C ARG A 243 -15.44 -8.51 -2.51
N ALA A 244 -16.33 -8.21 -3.45
CA ALA A 244 -16.83 -6.85 -3.70
C ALA A 244 -17.95 -6.42 -2.75
N ALA A 245 -18.60 -7.38 -2.07
CA ALA A 245 -19.72 -7.19 -1.15
C ALA A 245 -19.32 -6.63 0.23
#